data_AF-D8R531-F1
#
_entry.id   AF-D8R531-F1
#
_cell.length_a   1.000
_cell.length_b   1.000
_cell.length_c   1.000
_cell.angle_alpha   90.00
_cell.angle_beta   90.00
_cell.angle_gamma   90.00
#
_symmetry.space_group_name_H-M   'P 1'
#
loop_
_entity.id
_entity.type
_entity.pdbx_description
1 polymer ?
#
loop_
_entity_poly.entity_id
_entity_poly.type
_entity_poly.pdbx_seq_one_letter_code
_entity_poly.pdbx_strand_id
1 'polypeptide(L)' 'TVELMVSMHCKGCFRAVKKAISKLDGVTSYKISFQEKKVIITGDITPELVLKKIKKTGKTVSL' A
#
# COMPACT_ATOMS: atom_id res chain seq x y z
N THR A 1 9.34 -8.74 -2.28
CA THR A 1 8.91 -7.37 -2.64
C THR A 1 7.57 -7.45 -3.35
N VAL A 2 6.65 -6.54 -3.02
CA VAL A 2 5.29 -6.45 -3.59
C VAL A 2 5.10 -5.04 -4.13
N GLU A 3 4.61 -4.91 -5.36
CA GLU A 3 4.26 -3.63 -5.99
C GLU A 3 2.77 -3.59 -6.29
N LEU A 4 2.14 -2.42 -6.05
CA LEU A 4 0.71 -2.22 -6.28
C LEU A 4 0.43 -0.81 -6.79
N MET A 5 -0.50 -0.70 -7.73
CA MET A 5 -1.11 0.57 -8.15
C MET A 5 -2.32 0.84 -7.26
N VAL A 6 -2.39 2.00 -6.61
CA VAL A 6 -3.43 2.36 -5.64
C VAL A 6 -4.01 3.72 -5.96
N SER A 7 -5.34 3.78 -6.11
CA SER A 7 -6.01 5.05 -6.36
C SER A 7 -5.86 6.02 -5.17
N MET A 8 -5.10 7.10 -5.37
CA MET A 8 -4.83 8.13 -4.37
C MET A 8 -5.08 9.51 -4.99
N HIS A 9 -6.19 10.17 -4.64
CA HIS A 9 -6.58 11.48 -5.21
C HIS A 9 -6.30 12.66 -4.29
N CYS A 10 -6.01 12.43 -3.01
CA CYS A 10 -5.77 13.48 -2.04
C CYS A 10 -4.77 13.06 -0.96
N LYS A 11 -4.27 14.02 -0.20
CA LYS A 11 -3.37 13.77 0.95
C LYS A 11 -4.02 12.84 2.00
N GLY A 12 -5.35 12.87 2.13
CA GLY A 12 -6.10 11.94 2.98
C GLY A 12 -5.99 10.49 2.52
N CYS A 13 -6.09 10.23 1.21
CA CYS A 13 -5.88 8.89 0.64
C CYS A 13 -4.47 8.38 0.93
N PHE A 14 -3.47 9.23 0.70
CA PHE A 14 -2.08 8.90 0.98
C PHE A 14 -1.87 8.53 2.45
N ARG A 15 -2.40 9.34 3.39
CA ARG A 15 -2.31 9.06 4.83
C ARG A 15 -2.98 7.74 5.22
N ALA A 16 -4.14 7.44 4.62
CA ALA A 16 -4.86 6.19 4.89
C ALA A 16 -4.06 4.97 4.43
N VAL A 17 -3.51 5.01 3.21
CA VAL A 17 -2.66 3.93 2.67
C VAL A 17 -1.38 3.77 3.49
N LYS A 18 -0.68 4.87 3.78
CA LYS A 18 0.53 4.86 4.63
C LYS A 18 0.28 4.22 6.00
N LYS A 19 -0.81 4.62 6.67
CA LYS A 19 -1.20 4.09 7.99
C LYS A 19 -1.58 2.61 7.93
N ALA A 20 -2.15 2.13 6.82
CA ALA A 20 -2.47 0.73 6.65
C ALA A 20 -1.21 -0.13 6.50
N ILE A 21 -0.25 0.34 5.70
CA ILE A 21 1.03 -0.36 5.44
C ILE A 21 1.91 -0.36 6.68
N SER A 22 1.98 0.74 7.44
CA SER A 22 2.80 0.82 8.65
C SER A 22 2.34 -0.11 9.78
N LYS A 23 1.19 -0.78 9.62
CA LYS A 23 0.62 -1.75 10.56
C LYS A 23 0.61 -3.18 9.98
N LEU A 24 1.40 -3.43 8.94
CA LEU A 24 1.61 -4.78 8.42
C LEU A 24 2.84 -5.37 9.10
N ASP A 25 2.65 -6.52 9.72
CA ASP A 25 3.76 -7.32 10.23
C ASP A 25 4.57 -7.90 9.06
N GLY A 26 5.86 -8.13 9.28
CA GLY A 26 6.78 -8.63 8.25
C GLY A 26 7.27 -7.57 7.25
N VAL A 27 6.78 -6.32 7.31
CA VAL A 27 7.31 -5.22 6.47
C VAL A 27 8.64 -4.72 7.01
N THR A 28 9.68 -4.78 6.16
CA THR A 28 11.00 -4.21 6.42
C THR A 28 11.07 -2.76 5.95
N SER A 29 10.53 -2.46 4.77
CA SER A 29 10.50 -1.10 4.21
C SER A 29 9.35 -0.92 3.22
N TYR A 30 8.96 0.33 2.98
CA TYR A 30 7.96 0.66 1.97
C TYR A 30 8.21 2.04 1.35
N LYS A 31 7.83 2.17 0.08
CA LYS A 31 7.84 3.43 -0.68
C LYS A 31 6.45 3.69 -1.26
N ILE A 32 5.98 4.92 -1.15
CA ILE A 32 4.69 5.35 -1.71
C ILE A 32 4.94 6.54 -2.62
N SER A 33 4.64 6.38 -3.91
CA SER A 33 4.70 7.41 -4.92
C SER A 33 3.30 7.95 -5.18
N PHE A 34 3.04 9.20 -4.77
CA PHE A 34 1.74 9.84 -5.01
C PHE A 34 1.54 10.19 -6.49
N GLN A 35 2.60 10.59 -7.18
CA GLN A 35 2.56 10.92 -8.61
C GLN A 35 2.25 9.68 -9.47
N GLU A 36 2.94 8.58 -9.21
CA GLU A 36 2.75 7.33 -9.96
C GLU A 36 1.57 6.50 -9.44
N LYS A 37 0.92 6.93 -8.34
CA LYS A 37 -0.10 6.16 -7.64
C LYS A 37 0.39 4.74 -7.28
N LYS A 38 1.68 4.60 -6.94
CA LYS A 38 2.36 3.32 -6.73
C LYS A 38 2.76 3.12 -5.28
N VAL A 39 2.65 1.89 -4.81
CA VAL A 39 3.14 1.42 -3.50
C VAL A 39 4.09 0.26 -3.75
N ILE A 40 5.28 0.33 -3.14
CA ILE A 40 6.29 -0.74 -3.14
C ILE A 40 6.54 -1.14 -1.69
N ILE A 41 6.46 -2.42 -1.38
CA ILE A 41 6.67 -2.96 -0.03
C ILE A 41 7.69 -4.09 -0.10
N THR A 42 8.65 -4.06 0.83
CA THR A 42 9.70 -5.05 0.96
C THR A 42 9.66 -5.65 2.37
N GLY A 43 9.79 -6.96 2.45
CA GLY A 43 9.77 -7.72 3.69
C GLY A 43 9.27 -9.15 3.48
N ASP A 44 9.11 -9.87 4.58
CA ASP A 44 8.49 -11.20 4.63
C ASP A 44 6.97 -11.04 4.65
N ILE A 45 6.41 -10.81 3.46
CA ILE A 45 4.98 -10.51 3.28
C ILE A 45 4.49 -11.05 1.94
N THR A 46 3.27 -11.58 1.93
CA THR A 46 2.64 -12.06 0.70
C THR A 46 1.86 -10.95 0.00
N PRO A 47 1.78 -10.95 -1.35
CA PRO A 47 0.97 -9.99 -2.09
C PRO A 47 -0.50 -9.95 -1.65
N GLU A 48 -1.07 -11.10 -1.28
CA GLU A 48 -2.46 -11.24 -0.84
C GLU A 48 -2.73 -10.50 0.48
N LEU A 49 -1.81 -10.60 1.45
CA LEU A 49 -1.91 -9.89 2.73
C LEU A 49 -1.88 -8.38 2.51
N VAL A 50 -0.97 -7.91 1.64
CA VAL A 50 -0.87 -6.49 1.27
C VAL A 50 -2.16 -6.02 0.60
N LEU A 51 -2.63 -6.76 -0.41
CA LEU A 51 -3.84 -6.43 -1.16
C LEU A 51 -5.06 -6.34 -0.23
N LYS A 52 -5.23 -7.32 0.66
CA LYS A 52 -6.31 -7.35 1.66
C LYS A 52 -6.23 -6.15 2.60
N LYS A 53 -5.03 -5.76 3.03
CA LYS A 53 -4.82 -4.61 3.92
C LYS A 53 -5.14 -3.28 3.23
N ILE A 54 -4.70 -3.09 1.99
CA ILE A 54 -4.96 -1.85 1.25
C ILE A 54 -6.44 -1.75 0.86
N LYS A 55 -7.09 -2.85 0.45
CA LYS A 55 -8.54 -2.85 0.15
C LYS A 55 -9.40 -2.37 1.34
N LYS A 56 -9.00 -2.65 2.58
CA LYS A 56 -9.68 -2.13 3.80
C LYS A 56 -9.65 -0.60 3.93
N THR A 57 -8.80 0.10 3.17
CA THR A 57 -8.79 1.57 3.12
C THR A 57 -9.83 2.16 2.15
N GLY A 58 -10.62 1.31 1.48
CA GLY A 58 -11.62 1.71 0.50
C GLY A 58 -11.03 2.20 -0.81
N LYS A 59 -9.77 1.85 -1.12
CA LYS A 59 -9.08 2.26 -2.35
C LYS A 59 -9.08 1.13 -3.37
N THR A 60 -9.28 1.49 -4.63
CA THR A 60 -9.07 0.58 -5.77
C THR A 60 -7.60 0.26 -5.91
N VAL A 61 -7.30 -1.02 -6.09
CA VAL A 61 -5.93 -1.54 -6.22
C VAL A 61 -5.84 -2.39 -7.48
N SER A 62 -4.76 -2.21 -8.24
CA SER A 62 -4.35 -3.08 -9.35
C SER A 62 -2.94 -3.61 -9.08
N LEU A 63 -2.65 -4.82 -9.58
CA LEU A 63 -1.34 -5.46 -9.52
C LEU A 63 -0.41 -4.88 -10.60
#